data_AF-D5V6J1-F1
#
_entry.id   AF-D5V6J1-F1
#
_cell.length_a   1.000
_cell.length_b   1.000
_cell.length_c   1.000
_cell.angle_alpha   90.00
_cell.angle_beta   90.00
_cell.angle_gamma   90.00
#
_symmetry.space_group_name_H-M   'P 1'
#
loop_
_entity.id
_entity.type
_entity.pdbx_description
1 polymer ?
#
loop_
_entity_poly.entity_id
_entity_poly.type
_entity_poly.pdbx_seq_one_letter_code
_entity_poly.pdbx_strand_id
1 'polypeptide(L)'
;MLKIISTLIMLLTLSQAHFLTFMSNTDVVDDKKDSTLNFDISFMHPFEQNGMTMEKPKLFVNSNDNKIPVKETTKLGHKAWSAKYKINMPGVYKFFVEPQPYFEPAEGKYIIHVPKLIVDAYGLEEGWDEPIGLKYEIVPMVKPFGLYAGNLFQGKVLHNGKPASNVEVEVELYNNFKLKAPNSSHVTQVVKTDDNGIFSFVMNHKGWWGFAALIEEGKIKNKDDGKEYPVENGALLWIKAY
;
A
#
# COMPACT_ATOMS: atom_id res chain seq x y z
N MET A 1 -55.18 -8.89 15.35
CA MET A 1 -53.90 -8.20 15.62
C MET A 1 -52.80 -8.90 14.82
N LEU A 2 -52.38 -8.31 13.71
CA LEU A 2 -51.33 -8.87 12.85
C LEU A 2 -49.97 -8.43 13.44
N LYS A 3 -49.15 -9.37 13.93
CA LYS A 3 -47.78 -9.10 14.36
C LYS A 3 -46.92 -8.93 13.11
N ILE A 4 -46.53 -7.70 12.81
CA ILE A 4 -45.50 -7.39 11.81
C ILE A 4 -44.17 -7.82 12.42
N ILE A 5 -43.59 -8.90 11.91
CA ILE A 5 -42.22 -9.31 12.19
C ILE A 5 -41.34 -8.49 11.24
N SER A 6 -40.72 -7.42 11.76
CA SER A 6 -39.65 -6.72 11.05
C SER A 6 -38.40 -7.61 11.05
N THR A 7 -38.14 -8.25 9.92
CA THR A 7 -36.88 -8.94 9.66
C THR A 7 -35.81 -7.88 9.40
N LEU A 8 -34.94 -7.65 10.38
CA LEU A 8 -33.77 -6.79 10.23
C LEU A 8 -32.75 -7.52 9.34
N ILE A 9 -32.71 -7.17 8.06
CA ILE A 9 -31.69 -7.64 7.13
C ILE A 9 -30.40 -6.88 7.46
N MET A 10 -29.53 -7.51 8.23
CA MET A 10 -28.17 -7.03 8.46
C MET A 10 -27.39 -7.24 7.16
N LEU A 11 -27.21 -6.17 6.36
CA LEU A 11 -26.28 -6.23 5.25
C LEU A 11 -24.88 -6.43 5.83
N LEU A 12 -24.34 -7.63 5.64
CA LEU A 12 -22.92 -7.91 5.86
C LEU A 12 -22.16 -7.16 4.76
N THR A 13 -21.73 -5.94 5.04
CA THR A 13 -20.70 -5.28 4.24
C THR A 13 -19.41 -6.03 4.51
N LEU A 14 -18.97 -6.86 3.56
CA LEU A 14 -17.60 -7.33 3.54
C LEU A 14 -16.73 -6.07 3.47
N SER A 15 -15.96 -5.80 4.53
CA SER A 15 -14.95 -4.74 4.50
C SER A 15 -13.97 -5.11 3.40
N GLN A 16 -13.87 -4.23 2.41
CA GLN A 16 -12.95 -4.36 1.28
C GLN A 16 -11.66 -3.66 1.69
N ALA A 17 -10.52 -4.31 1.49
CA ALA A 17 -9.27 -3.67 1.86
C ALA A 17 -9.00 -2.44 0.99
N HIS A 18 -8.61 -1.37 1.65
CA HIS A 18 -8.32 -0.09 1.03
C HIS A 18 -6.83 0.01 0.82
N PHE A 19 -6.37 0.29 -0.41
CA PHE A 19 -4.95 0.46 -0.67
C PHE A 19 -4.66 1.80 -1.31
N LEU A 20 -3.73 2.55 -0.71
CA LEU A 20 -2.97 3.52 -1.47
C LEU A 20 -1.98 2.76 -2.34
N THR A 21 -2.36 2.62 -3.60
CA THR A 21 -1.54 1.98 -4.63
C THR A 21 -0.45 2.93 -5.08
N PHE A 22 0.80 2.46 -5.02
CA PHE A 22 1.95 3.23 -5.48
C PHE A 22 2.89 2.33 -6.28
N MET A 23 2.92 2.56 -7.59
CA MET A 23 3.70 1.75 -8.54
C MET A 23 4.46 2.64 -9.51
N SER A 24 5.46 2.07 -10.15
CA SER A 24 6.20 2.66 -11.25
C SER A 24 6.11 1.79 -12.51
N ASN A 25 6.61 2.29 -13.63
CA ASN A 25 6.83 1.48 -14.83
C ASN A 25 7.87 0.36 -14.61
N THR A 26 8.79 0.52 -13.66
CA THR A 26 9.79 -0.48 -13.28
C THR A 26 10.32 -0.26 -11.86
N ASP A 27 10.63 -1.33 -11.16
CA ASP A 27 11.36 -1.36 -9.88
C ASP A 27 12.85 -1.70 -10.03
N VAL A 28 13.33 -1.90 -11.27
CA VAL A 28 14.74 -2.07 -11.62
C VAL A 28 15.10 -1.19 -12.82
N VAL A 29 16.19 -0.44 -12.73
CA VAL A 29 16.73 0.41 -13.81
C VAL A 29 18.14 -0.06 -14.16
N ASP A 30 18.25 -0.87 -15.22
CA ASP A 30 19.55 -1.36 -15.70
C ASP A 30 20.18 -0.44 -16.77
N ASP A 31 19.34 0.18 -17.60
CA ASP A 31 19.76 0.95 -18.78
C ASP A 31 19.38 2.43 -18.61
N LYS A 32 20.27 3.33 -19.03
CA LYS A 32 20.06 4.78 -18.98
C LYS A 32 18.81 5.23 -19.75
N LYS A 33 18.41 4.50 -20.81
CA LYS A 33 17.16 4.81 -21.53
C LYS A 33 15.90 4.63 -20.66
N ASP A 34 15.97 3.77 -19.65
CA ASP A 34 14.88 3.45 -18.72
C ASP A 34 14.97 4.23 -17.40
N SER A 35 15.93 5.17 -17.30
CA SER A 35 16.22 5.98 -16.11
C SER A 35 15.10 6.91 -15.64
N THR A 36 14.03 7.06 -16.41
CA THR A 36 12.87 7.87 -16.01
C THR A 36 11.77 6.98 -15.46
N LEU A 37 11.61 7.04 -14.14
CA LEU A 37 10.49 6.43 -13.44
C LEU A 37 9.23 7.28 -13.65
N ASN A 38 8.14 6.63 -14.02
CA ASN A 38 6.81 7.19 -14.12
C ASN A 38 5.95 6.53 -13.05
N PHE A 39 5.48 7.31 -12.10
CA PHE A 39 4.72 6.85 -10.94
C PHE A 39 3.21 6.96 -11.18
N ASP A 40 2.49 5.91 -10.79
CA ASP A 40 1.02 5.86 -10.64
C ASP A 40 0.71 5.81 -9.14
N ILE A 41 -0.05 6.81 -8.67
CA ILE A 41 -0.41 6.98 -7.26
C ILE A 41 -1.92 7.13 -7.20
N SER A 42 -2.59 6.14 -6.60
CA SER A 42 -4.04 6.07 -6.58
C SER A 42 -4.56 5.39 -5.31
N PHE A 43 -5.82 5.63 -4.97
CA PHE A 43 -6.50 4.95 -3.88
C PHE A 43 -7.56 4.02 -4.47
N MET A 44 -7.54 2.73 -4.12
CA MET A 44 -8.37 1.72 -4.78
C MET A 44 -8.45 0.41 -3.99
N HIS A 45 -9.30 -0.49 -4.47
CA HIS A 45 -9.30 -1.93 -4.19
C HIS A 45 -8.52 -2.66 -5.32
N PRO A 46 -7.25 -3.07 -5.10
CA PRO A 46 -6.37 -3.58 -6.16
C PRO A 46 -6.87 -4.84 -6.86
N PHE A 47 -7.43 -5.81 -6.13
CA PHE A 47 -7.88 -7.05 -6.75
C PHE A 47 -9.19 -6.85 -7.54
N GLU A 48 -10.10 -6.02 -7.02
CA GLU A 48 -11.37 -5.73 -7.67
C GLU A 48 -11.25 -4.68 -8.79
N GLN A 49 -10.12 -3.97 -8.87
CA GLN A 49 -9.87 -2.88 -9.81
C GLN A 49 -10.97 -1.79 -9.73
N ASN A 50 -11.32 -1.42 -8.50
CA ASN A 50 -12.28 -0.35 -8.21
C ASN A 50 -11.56 0.85 -7.58
N GLY A 51 -11.74 2.05 -8.16
CA GLY A 51 -11.02 3.24 -7.76
C GLY A 51 -11.73 4.07 -6.70
N MET A 52 -10.99 4.94 -6.04
CA MET A 52 -11.49 5.90 -5.07
C MET A 52 -10.85 7.26 -5.28
N THR A 53 -11.56 8.32 -4.90
CA THR A 53 -11.05 9.69 -5.03
C THR A 53 -9.90 9.91 -4.04
N MET A 54 -8.73 10.25 -4.56
CA MET A 54 -7.54 10.51 -3.75
C MET A 54 -7.21 12.00 -3.70
N GLU A 55 -7.19 12.58 -2.51
CA GLU A 55 -6.71 13.95 -2.30
C GLU A 55 -5.21 14.08 -2.52
N LYS A 56 -4.75 15.32 -2.81
CA LYS A 56 -3.37 15.58 -3.21
C LYS A 56 -2.36 15.12 -2.14
N PRO A 57 -1.50 14.13 -2.46
CA PRO A 57 -0.49 13.68 -1.52
C PRO A 57 0.81 14.49 -1.65
N LYS A 58 1.76 14.20 -0.77
CA LYS A 58 3.18 14.52 -0.99
C LYS A 58 3.92 13.24 -1.36
N LEU A 59 4.85 13.33 -2.32
CA LEU A 59 5.73 12.24 -2.71
C LEU A 59 7.17 12.62 -2.35
N PHE A 60 7.93 11.67 -1.82
CA PHE A 60 9.30 11.85 -1.38
C PHE A 60 10.20 10.72 -1.87
N VAL A 61 11.52 10.95 -1.85
CA VAL A 61 12.55 9.93 -2.11
C VAL A 61 13.62 9.93 -1.03
N ASN A 62 13.87 8.78 -0.42
CA ASN A 62 14.84 8.50 0.64
C ASN A 62 14.60 9.23 1.98
N SER A 63 14.13 10.48 1.97
CA SER A 63 13.79 11.27 3.17
C SER A 63 12.69 12.29 2.88
N ASN A 64 12.11 12.85 3.95
CA ASN A 64 11.09 13.90 3.87
C ASN A 64 11.59 15.24 3.28
N ASP A 65 12.91 15.41 3.11
CA ASP A 65 13.48 16.64 2.54
C ASP A 65 13.47 16.63 1.01
N ASN A 66 13.44 15.44 0.39
CA ASN A 66 13.54 15.27 -1.05
C ASN A 66 12.16 15.10 -1.69
N LYS A 67 11.41 16.20 -1.77
CA LYS A 67 10.06 16.20 -2.31
C LYS A 67 10.03 16.12 -3.84
N ILE A 68 9.13 15.29 -4.37
CA ILE A 68 8.88 15.14 -5.82
C ILE A 68 7.52 15.78 -6.17
N PRO A 69 7.44 16.63 -7.21
CA PRO A 69 6.17 17.17 -7.66
C PRO A 69 5.22 16.10 -8.21
N VAL A 70 3.97 16.15 -7.76
CA VAL A 70 2.87 15.32 -8.27
C VAL A 70 1.96 16.13 -9.19
N LYS A 71 1.45 15.47 -10.23
CA LYS A 71 0.49 16.01 -11.19
C LYS A 71 -0.83 15.23 -11.08
N GLU A 72 -1.94 15.95 -11.04
CA GLU A 72 -3.26 15.35 -11.05
C GLU A 72 -3.49 14.54 -12.34
N THR A 73 -4.15 13.39 -12.19
CA THR A 73 -4.56 12.50 -13.28
C THR A 73 -5.87 11.79 -12.87
N THR A 74 -6.31 10.84 -13.68
CA THR A 74 -7.41 9.94 -13.33
C THR A 74 -6.96 8.48 -13.35
N LYS A 75 -7.53 7.68 -12.47
CA LYS A 75 -7.36 6.22 -12.43
C LYS A 75 -8.73 5.61 -12.17
N LEU A 76 -9.15 4.67 -13.03
CA LEU A 76 -10.44 3.98 -12.91
C LEU A 76 -11.65 4.93 -12.75
N GLY A 77 -11.59 6.13 -13.37
CA GLY A 77 -12.64 7.15 -13.27
C GLY A 77 -12.58 8.06 -12.04
N HIS A 78 -11.59 7.88 -11.16
CA HIS A 78 -11.43 8.68 -9.94
C HIS A 78 -10.19 9.58 -10.01
N LYS A 79 -10.21 10.67 -9.22
CA LYS A 79 -9.06 11.58 -9.06
C LYS A 79 -7.87 10.82 -8.48
N ALA A 80 -6.74 10.92 -9.16
CA ALA A 80 -5.49 10.23 -8.83
C ALA A 80 -4.29 11.13 -9.12
N TRP A 81 -3.08 10.62 -8.91
CA TRP A 81 -1.84 11.38 -9.04
C TRP A 81 -0.79 10.61 -9.84
N SER A 82 0.05 11.35 -10.54
CA SER A 82 1.21 10.84 -11.24
C SER A 82 2.44 11.68 -10.90
N ALA A 83 3.61 11.10 -11.02
CA ALA A 83 4.87 11.82 -10.88
C ALA A 83 5.93 11.23 -11.80
N LYS A 84 7.01 11.98 -12.00
CA LYS A 84 8.19 11.49 -12.72
C LYS A 84 9.43 11.73 -11.88
N TYR A 85 10.35 10.79 -11.93
CA TYR A 85 11.66 10.93 -11.30
C TYR A 85 12.73 10.36 -12.22
N LYS A 86 13.82 11.11 -12.42
CA LYS A 86 14.95 10.67 -13.23
C LYS A 86 16.07 10.20 -12.33
N ILE A 87 16.39 8.91 -12.43
CA ILE A 87 17.51 8.26 -11.77
C ILE A 87 18.81 8.72 -12.46
N ASN A 88 19.70 9.33 -11.70
CA ASN A 88 20.95 9.88 -12.23
C ASN A 88 22.20 9.16 -11.71
N MET A 89 22.09 8.36 -10.66
CA MET A 89 23.21 7.65 -10.05
C MET A 89 22.79 6.21 -9.69
N PRO A 90 23.74 5.26 -9.63
CA PRO A 90 23.50 3.95 -9.06
C PRO A 90 23.09 4.03 -7.59
N GLY A 91 22.22 3.12 -7.15
CA GLY A 91 21.83 2.99 -5.76
C GLY A 91 20.41 2.46 -5.60
N VAL A 92 20.02 2.22 -4.34
CA VAL A 92 18.64 1.89 -3.98
C VAL A 92 17.86 3.16 -3.66
N TYR A 93 16.76 3.37 -4.37
CA TYR A 93 15.88 4.53 -4.17
C TYR A 93 14.59 4.08 -3.49
N LYS A 94 14.26 4.70 -2.34
CA LYS A 94 13.06 4.39 -1.56
C LYS A 94 12.09 5.56 -1.66
N PHE A 95 11.06 5.39 -2.46
CA PHE A 95 10.01 6.39 -2.63
C PHE A 95 8.87 6.11 -1.65
N PHE A 96 8.23 7.16 -1.15
CA PHE A 96 7.04 6.99 -0.31
C PHE A 96 6.08 8.16 -0.44
N VAL A 97 4.79 7.87 -0.20
CA VAL A 97 3.69 8.83 -0.36
C VAL A 97 3.09 9.14 1.01
N GLU A 98 3.05 10.43 1.36
CA GLU A 98 2.28 10.94 2.51
C GLU A 98 0.89 11.37 2.02
N PRO A 99 -0.18 10.60 2.29
CA PRO A 99 -1.53 10.95 1.88
C PRO A 99 -2.17 12.00 2.78
N GLN A 100 -3.31 12.52 2.34
CA GLN A 100 -4.29 13.12 3.25
C GLN A 100 -5.19 12.02 3.85
N PRO A 101 -5.69 12.18 5.08
CA PRO A 101 -6.63 11.24 5.66
C PRO A 101 -7.88 11.07 4.80
N TYR A 102 -8.27 9.82 4.55
CA TYR A 102 -9.53 9.47 3.88
C TYR A 102 -10.55 9.04 4.92
N PHE A 103 -11.75 9.60 4.94
CA PHE A 103 -12.82 9.13 5.81
C PHE A 103 -13.61 8.04 5.07
N GLU A 104 -13.68 6.84 5.64
CA GLU A 104 -14.50 5.74 5.13
C GLU A 104 -15.80 5.66 5.95
N PRO A 105 -16.93 6.19 5.44
CA PRO A 105 -18.16 6.26 6.21
C PRO A 105 -18.74 4.89 6.57
N ALA A 106 -18.55 3.87 5.71
CA ALA A 106 -19.07 2.53 5.95
C ALA A 106 -18.38 1.86 7.15
N GLU A 107 -17.13 2.21 7.40
CA GLU A 107 -16.34 1.65 8.50
C GLU A 107 -16.21 2.60 9.70
N GLY A 108 -16.62 3.85 9.56
CA GLY A 108 -16.57 4.85 10.63
C GLY A 108 -15.14 5.09 11.12
N LYS A 109 -14.17 5.17 10.19
CA LYS A 109 -12.76 5.42 10.52
C LYS A 109 -12.09 6.31 9.47
N TYR A 110 -10.97 6.90 9.85
CA TYR A 110 -10.04 7.52 8.91
C TYR A 110 -8.97 6.51 8.51
N ILE A 111 -8.63 6.51 7.23
CA ILE A 111 -7.59 5.67 6.64
C ILE A 111 -6.40 6.55 6.27
N ILE A 112 -5.23 6.21 6.81
CA ILE A 112 -3.95 6.85 6.48
C ILE A 112 -2.94 5.75 6.15
N HIS A 113 -2.88 5.38 4.88
CA HIS A 113 -2.00 4.35 4.38
C HIS A 113 -0.81 4.98 3.66
N VAL A 114 0.41 4.74 4.15
CA VAL A 114 1.64 5.32 3.63
C VAL A 114 2.38 4.24 2.82
N PRO A 115 2.28 4.25 1.47
CA PRO A 115 2.95 3.27 0.64
C PRO A 115 4.37 3.66 0.34
N LYS A 116 5.23 2.64 0.34
CA LYS A 116 6.62 2.68 -0.07
C LYS A 116 6.83 1.85 -1.33
N LEU A 117 7.74 2.32 -2.17
CA LEU A 117 8.25 1.62 -3.35
C LEU A 117 9.77 1.68 -3.31
N ILE A 118 10.44 0.55 -3.54
CA ILE A 118 11.90 0.43 -3.53
C ILE A 118 12.35 0.09 -4.95
N VAL A 119 13.27 0.88 -5.50
CA VAL A 119 13.77 0.73 -6.87
C VAL A 119 15.28 0.54 -6.84
N ASP A 120 15.75 -0.52 -7.49
CA ASP A 120 17.17 -0.69 -7.79
C ASP A 120 17.57 0.13 -9.03
N ALA A 121 18.73 0.77 -8.96
CA ALA A 121 19.32 1.49 -10.07
C ALA A 121 20.77 1.05 -10.29
N TYR A 122 20.99 0.53 -11.50
CA TYR A 122 22.30 0.18 -12.03
C TYR A 122 23.07 -0.83 -11.15
N GLY A 123 22.36 -1.71 -10.44
CA GLY A 123 22.93 -2.84 -9.70
C GLY A 123 23.68 -2.51 -8.41
N LEU A 124 23.60 -1.27 -7.91
CA LEU A 124 24.15 -0.91 -6.60
C LEU A 124 23.07 -1.10 -5.53
N GLU A 125 23.00 -2.31 -5.02
CA GLU A 125 21.92 -2.79 -4.15
C GLU A 125 22.23 -2.62 -2.65
N GLU A 126 23.00 -1.63 -2.22
CA GLU A 126 23.24 -1.43 -0.78
C GLU A 126 22.03 -0.72 -0.11
N GLY A 127 21.65 -1.19 1.07
CA GLY A 127 20.65 -0.54 1.92
C GLY A 127 19.17 -0.82 1.57
N TRP A 128 18.84 -1.79 0.70
CA TRP A 128 17.43 -2.12 0.40
C TRP A 128 16.64 -2.60 1.62
N ASP A 129 17.31 -3.19 2.60
CA ASP A 129 16.78 -3.72 3.87
C ASP A 129 16.87 -2.73 5.04
N GLU A 130 17.27 -1.48 4.78
CA GLU A 130 17.30 -0.45 5.82
C GLU A 130 15.97 0.31 5.89
N PRO A 131 15.48 0.63 7.09
CA PRO A 131 14.32 1.51 7.24
C PRO A 131 14.63 2.95 6.80
N ILE A 132 13.61 3.71 6.42
CA ILE A 132 13.72 5.16 6.16
C ILE A 132 13.21 6.00 7.34
N GLY A 133 12.74 5.36 8.40
CA GLY A 133 12.33 6.03 9.64
C GLY A 133 10.88 6.50 9.62
N LEU A 134 10.01 5.84 8.82
CA LEU A 134 8.57 6.11 8.90
C LEU A 134 8.03 5.63 10.24
N LYS A 135 6.97 6.29 10.73
CA LYS A 135 6.28 5.91 11.96
C LYS A 135 5.79 4.45 11.91
N TYR A 136 5.20 4.07 10.79
CA TYR A 136 4.82 2.69 10.48
C TYR A 136 5.54 2.31 9.20
N GLU A 137 6.28 1.21 9.22
CA GLU A 137 7.15 0.85 8.10
C GLU A 137 7.21 -0.65 7.90
N ILE A 138 7.08 -1.11 6.64
CA ILE A 138 7.47 -2.47 6.26
C ILE A 138 8.89 -2.41 5.70
N VAL A 139 9.80 -3.19 6.28
CA VAL A 139 11.16 -3.39 5.79
C VAL A 139 11.25 -4.78 5.14
N PRO A 140 11.63 -4.88 3.86
CA PRO A 140 11.79 -6.17 3.21
C PRO A 140 12.93 -6.98 3.85
N MET A 141 12.77 -8.30 3.93
CA MET A 141 13.82 -9.23 4.36
C MET A 141 14.39 -10.07 3.20
N VAL A 142 13.83 -9.89 2.00
CA VAL A 142 14.32 -10.43 0.74
C VAL A 142 14.37 -9.26 -0.25
N LYS A 143 15.36 -9.24 -1.16
CA LYS A 143 15.51 -8.17 -2.15
C LYS A 143 14.18 -7.89 -2.87
N PRO A 144 13.57 -6.70 -2.68
CA PRO A 144 12.17 -6.46 -3.06
C PRO A 144 11.96 -6.35 -4.58
N PHE A 145 13.03 -6.14 -5.35
CA PHE A 145 13.03 -6.01 -6.81
C PHE A 145 13.56 -7.26 -7.53
N GLY A 146 13.87 -8.33 -6.79
CA GLY A 146 14.45 -9.58 -7.33
C GLY A 146 13.56 -10.81 -7.16
N LEU A 147 12.25 -10.61 -6.95
CA LEU A 147 11.32 -11.68 -6.60
C LEU A 147 10.64 -12.27 -7.84
N TYR A 148 10.67 -13.59 -7.99
CA TYR A 148 9.85 -14.30 -8.96
C TYR A 148 8.50 -14.69 -8.38
N ALA A 149 7.50 -14.86 -9.23
CA ALA A 149 6.27 -15.54 -8.82
C ALA A 149 6.58 -16.93 -8.24
N GLY A 150 6.03 -17.22 -7.06
CA GLY A 150 6.29 -18.42 -6.28
C GLY A 150 7.43 -18.29 -5.26
N ASN A 151 8.17 -17.17 -5.24
CA ASN A 151 9.11 -16.89 -4.15
C ASN A 151 8.38 -16.53 -2.86
N LEU A 152 8.99 -16.88 -1.73
CA LEU A 152 8.58 -16.42 -0.42
C LEU A 152 9.06 -14.98 -0.23
N PHE A 153 8.13 -14.06 -0.04
CA PHE A 153 8.42 -12.74 0.48
C PHE A 153 8.32 -12.74 2.00
N GLN A 154 9.29 -12.12 2.65
CA GLN A 154 9.24 -11.82 4.07
C GLN A 154 9.43 -10.31 4.27
N GLY A 155 8.59 -9.74 5.12
CA GLY A 155 8.68 -8.34 5.53
C GLY A 155 8.65 -8.23 7.04
N LYS A 156 9.34 -7.23 7.59
CA LYS A 156 9.31 -6.87 9.00
C LYS A 156 8.54 -5.56 9.17
N VAL A 157 7.46 -5.60 9.95
CA VAL A 157 6.68 -4.42 10.32
C VAL A 157 7.34 -3.74 11.52
N LEU A 158 7.57 -2.44 11.38
CA LEU A 158 8.08 -1.56 12.41
C LEU A 158 7.02 -0.53 12.79
N HIS A 159 6.90 -0.27 14.10
CA HIS A 159 6.18 0.85 14.67
C HIS A 159 7.17 1.68 15.51
N ASN A 160 7.39 2.94 15.14
CA ASN A 160 8.40 3.82 15.70
C ASN A 160 9.80 3.17 15.74
N GLY A 161 10.18 2.52 14.64
CA GLY A 161 11.47 1.83 14.50
C GLY A 161 11.61 0.53 15.31
N LYS A 162 10.56 0.07 16.01
CA LYS A 162 10.57 -1.19 16.77
C LYS A 162 9.70 -2.24 16.09
N PRO A 163 10.07 -3.53 16.14
CA PRO A 163 9.21 -4.62 15.66
C PRO A 163 7.80 -4.55 16.23
N ALA A 164 6.79 -4.72 15.37
CA ALA A 164 5.38 -4.72 15.75
C ALA A 164 4.76 -6.12 15.57
N SER A 165 4.45 -6.79 16.69
CA SER A 165 3.93 -8.15 16.71
C SER A 165 2.40 -8.22 16.58
N ASN A 166 1.90 -9.36 16.11
CA ASN A 166 0.46 -9.64 15.95
C ASN A 166 -0.29 -8.56 15.13
N VAL A 167 0.43 -7.90 14.21
CA VAL A 167 -0.13 -6.94 13.26
C VAL A 167 -0.72 -7.70 12.08
N GLU A 168 -1.96 -7.38 11.73
CA GLU A 168 -2.58 -7.86 10.50
C GLU A 168 -1.96 -7.17 9.29
N VAL A 169 -1.55 -7.96 8.32
CA VAL A 169 -1.02 -7.51 7.04
C VAL A 169 -1.96 -8.00 5.95
N GLU A 170 -2.72 -7.07 5.38
CA GLU A 170 -3.55 -7.32 4.21
C GLU A 170 -2.68 -7.41 2.97
N VAL A 171 -2.98 -8.36 2.10
CA VAL A 171 -2.22 -8.66 0.90
C VAL A 171 -3.16 -8.73 -0.29
N GLU A 172 -2.88 -7.91 -1.29
CA GLU A 172 -3.63 -7.91 -2.55
C GLU A 172 -2.74 -7.88 -3.78
N LEU A 173 -3.19 -8.60 -4.80
CA LEU A 173 -2.66 -8.55 -6.15
C LEU A 173 -3.29 -7.37 -6.90
N TYR A 174 -2.47 -6.56 -7.58
CA TYR A 174 -2.98 -5.61 -8.57
C TYR A 174 -3.48 -6.36 -9.82
N ASN A 175 -4.78 -6.63 -9.85
CA ASN A 175 -5.41 -7.57 -10.76
C ASN A 175 -5.81 -6.95 -12.12
N ASN A 176 -4.85 -6.43 -12.86
CA ASN A 176 -5.13 -5.84 -14.19
C ASN A 176 -5.46 -6.86 -15.30
N PHE A 177 -5.37 -8.17 -14.99
CA PHE A 177 -5.66 -9.27 -15.92
C PHE A 177 -6.97 -10.01 -15.61
N LYS A 178 -7.83 -9.45 -14.75
CA LYS A 178 -9.19 -9.94 -14.48
C LYS A 178 -9.24 -11.38 -13.95
N LEU A 179 -8.30 -11.74 -13.08
CA LEU A 179 -8.35 -12.97 -12.29
C LEU A 179 -9.66 -13.02 -11.50
N LYS A 180 -10.31 -14.18 -11.51
CA LYS A 180 -11.48 -14.44 -10.68
C LYS A 180 -11.04 -15.10 -9.37
N ALA A 181 -11.33 -14.45 -8.26
CA ALA A 181 -11.16 -15.04 -6.94
C ALA A 181 -12.13 -16.21 -6.74
N PRO A 182 -11.71 -17.33 -6.14
CA PRO A 182 -12.62 -18.42 -5.74
C PRO A 182 -13.70 -17.96 -4.75
N ASN A 183 -13.37 -17.06 -3.84
CA ASN A 183 -14.29 -16.40 -2.90
C ASN A 183 -13.66 -15.09 -2.37
N SER A 184 -14.38 -14.33 -1.54
CA SER A 184 -13.91 -13.04 -1.01
C SER A 184 -12.59 -13.13 -0.23
N SER A 185 -12.32 -14.23 0.47
CA SER A 185 -11.05 -14.43 1.19
C SER A 185 -9.82 -14.59 0.28
N HIS A 186 -10.03 -14.70 -1.04
CA HIS A 186 -8.95 -14.70 -2.04
C HIS A 186 -8.79 -13.34 -2.73
N VAL A 187 -9.68 -12.37 -2.45
CA VAL A 187 -9.56 -10.98 -2.92
C VAL A 187 -8.50 -10.31 -2.03
N THR A 188 -8.85 -10.08 -0.77
CA THR A 188 -7.93 -9.64 0.29
C THR A 188 -7.50 -10.85 1.11
N GLN A 189 -6.21 -11.15 1.11
CA GLN A 189 -5.63 -12.16 2.00
C GLN A 189 -5.03 -11.49 3.23
N VAL A 190 -5.00 -12.19 4.36
CA VAL A 190 -4.45 -11.63 5.61
C VAL A 190 -3.43 -12.59 6.19
N VAL A 191 -2.26 -12.06 6.53
CA VAL A 191 -1.24 -12.72 7.36
C VAL A 191 -1.01 -11.91 8.63
N LYS A 192 -0.36 -12.50 9.63
CA LYS A 192 -0.02 -11.80 10.88
C LYS A 192 1.48 -11.81 11.11
N THR A 193 1.99 -10.75 11.72
CA THR A 193 3.38 -10.71 12.16
C THR A 193 3.62 -11.58 13.39
N ASP A 194 4.78 -12.21 13.45
CA ASP A 194 5.28 -12.89 14.65
C ASP A 194 5.77 -11.90 15.72
N ASP A 195 6.33 -12.42 16.82
CA ASP A 195 6.87 -11.61 17.92
C ASP A 195 8.04 -10.70 17.51
N ASN A 196 8.70 -10.99 16.38
CA ASN A 196 9.77 -10.19 15.80
C ASN A 196 9.27 -9.22 14.72
N GLY A 197 7.95 -9.08 14.58
CA GLY A 197 7.31 -8.24 13.58
C GLY A 197 7.38 -8.80 12.16
N ILE A 198 7.73 -10.07 11.97
CA ILE A 198 7.96 -10.67 10.65
C ILE A 198 6.67 -11.32 10.17
N PHE A 199 6.28 -11.03 8.93
CA PHE A 199 5.26 -11.79 8.20
C PHE A 199 5.88 -12.47 6.97
N SER A 200 5.20 -13.49 6.45
CA SER A 200 5.65 -14.24 5.28
C SER A 200 4.47 -14.48 4.33
N PHE A 201 4.70 -14.35 3.03
CA PHE A 201 3.69 -14.57 2.00
C PHE A 201 4.32 -15.07 0.70
N VAL A 202 3.67 -16.00 0.01
CA VAL A 202 4.10 -16.45 -1.32
C VAL A 202 3.23 -15.79 -2.38
N MET A 203 3.84 -14.92 -3.19
CA MET A 203 3.17 -14.27 -4.32
C MET A 203 3.04 -15.27 -5.47
N ASN A 204 1.86 -15.83 -5.66
CA ASN A 204 1.63 -16.93 -6.63
C ASN A 204 1.40 -16.46 -8.08
N HIS A 205 1.36 -15.14 -8.33
CA HIS A 205 1.19 -14.55 -9.66
C HIS A 205 2.27 -13.50 -9.95
N LYS A 206 2.64 -13.39 -11.23
CA LYS A 206 3.45 -12.28 -11.73
C LYS A 206 2.64 -10.98 -11.66
N GLY A 207 3.31 -9.88 -11.33
CA GLY A 207 2.69 -8.57 -11.22
C GLY A 207 2.96 -7.87 -9.89
N TRP A 208 2.26 -6.77 -9.67
CA TRP A 208 2.40 -5.97 -8.47
C TRP A 208 1.53 -6.52 -7.34
N TRP A 209 2.11 -6.59 -6.14
CA TRP A 209 1.47 -7.00 -4.90
C TRP A 209 1.63 -5.90 -3.86
N GLY A 210 0.52 -5.56 -3.20
CA GLY A 210 0.46 -4.62 -2.10
C GLY A 210 0.39 -5.37 -0.78
N PHE A 211 1.20 -4.93 0.18
CA PHE A 211 1.16 -5.39 1.57
C PHE A 211 0.80 -4.18 2.44
N ALA A 212 -0.27 -4.26 3.23
CA ALA A 212 -0.72 -3.20 4.13
C ALA A 212 -0.75 -3.72 5.57
N ALA A 213 0.25 -3.31 6.37
CA ALA A 213 0.28 -3.62 7.80
C ALA A 213 -0.56 -2.59 8.57
N LEU A 214 -1.67 -3.05 9.15
CA LEU A 214 -2.70 -2.19 9.74
C LEU A 214 -2.51 -1.99 11.24
N ILE A 215 -2.48 -0.73 11.67
CA ILE A 215 -2.31 -0.32 13.06
C ILE A 215 -3.31 0.80 13.37
N GLU A 216 -4.33 0.48 14.17
CA GLU A 216 -5.27 1.48 14.66
C GLU A 216 -4.64 2.29 15.79
N GLU A 217 -4.41 3.57 15.55
CA GLU A 217 -3.85 4.48 16.55
C GLU A 217 -4.25 5.93 16.28
N GLY A 218 -4.77 6.59 17.32
CA GLY A 218 -5.18 7.99 17.27
C GLY A 218 -6.62 8.18 16.81
N LYS A 219 -7.04 9.45 16.78
CA LYS A 219 -8.39 9.85 16.36
C LYS A 219 -8.33 11.16 15.57
N ILE A 220 -9.25 11.32 14.62
CA ILE A 220 -9.46 12.57 13.89
C ILE A 220 -10.88 13.04 14.11
N LYS A 221 -11.03 14.33 14.40
CA LYS A 221 -12.34 14.99 14.45
C LYS A 221 -12.82 15.26 13.03
N ASN A 222 -13.94 14.66 12.64
CA ASN A 222 -14.56 14.87 11.35
C ASN A 222 -15.17 16.28 11.29
N LYS A 223 -14.98 16.95 10.15
CA LYS A 223 -15.41 18.34 9.96
C LYS A 223 -16.91 18.48 9.72
N ASP A 224 -17.55 17.45 9.19
CA ASP A 224 -18.95 17.49 8.77
C ASP A 224 -19.91 17.27 9.94
N ASP A 225 -19.57 16.36 10.86
CA ASP A 225 -20.41 16.01 12.01
C ASP A 225 -19.79 16.35 13.38
N GLY A 226 -18.53 16.76 13.41
CA GLY A 226 -17.80 17.12 14.63
C GLY A 226 -17.44 15.95 15.54
N LYS A 227 -17.69 14.69 15.15
CA LYS A 227 -17.35 13.50 15.95
C LYS A 227 -15.90 13.10 15.75
N GLU A 228 -15.34 12.41 16.74
CA GLU A 228 -14.01 11.80 16.64
C GLU A 228 -14.13 10.36 16.14
N TYR A 229 -13.34 10.02 15.13
CA TYR A 229 -13.27 8.68 14.56
C TYR A 229 -11.86 8.11 14.72
N PRO A 230 -11.73 6.79 14.95
CA PRO A 230 -10.42 6.13 14.99
C PRO A 230 -9.67 6.29 13.66
N VAL A 231 -8.34 6.19 13.73
CA VAL A 231 -7.49 6.21 12.55
C VAL A 231 -6.86 4.83 12.37
N GLU A 232 -7.19 4.19 11.26
CA GLU A 232 -6.45 3.04 10.76
C GLU A 232 -5.24 3.54 9.97
N ASN A 233 -4.06 3.30 10.53
CA ASN A 233 -2.81 3.60 9.86
C ASN A 233 -2.33 2.35 9.14
N GLY A 234 -1.81 2.52 7.93
CA GLY A 234 -1.23 1.44 7.13
C GLY A 234 0.22 1.72 6.79
N ALA A 235 1.14 0.84 7.18
CA ALA A 235 2.45 0.77 6.53
C ALA A 235 2.31 -0.05 5.26
N LEU A 236 2.45 0.58 4.09
CA LEU A 236 2.28 -0.11 2.82
C LEU A 236 3.61 -0.32 2.11
N LEU A 237 3.78 -1.48 1.47
CA LEU A 237 4.89 -1.76 0.58
C LEU A 237 4.35 -2.42 -0.69
N TRP A 238 4.74 -1.88 -1.84
CA TRP A 238 4.42 -2.43 -3.15
C TRP A 238 5.66 -3.10 -3.75
N ILE A 239 5.48 -4.35 -4.18
CA ILE A 239 6.53 -5.22 -4.71
C ILE A 239 6.06 -5.82 -6.02
N LYS A 240 6.98 -6.01 -6.96
CA LYS A 240 6.70 -6.69 -8.22
C LYS A 240 7.29 -8.09 -8.21
N ALA A 241 6.46 -9.08 -8.51
CA ALA A 241 6.87 -10.46 -8.77
C ALA A 241 7.02 -10.69 -10.28
N TYR A 242 8.15 -11.27 -10.69
CA TYR A 242 8.55 -11.51 -12.08
C TYR A 242 8.23 -12.90 -12.62
#